data_AF-A0A8T3Y2K0-F1
#
_entry.id   AF-A0A8T3Y2K0-F1
#
_cell.length_a   1.000
_cell.length_b   1.000
_cell.length_c   1.000
_cell.angle_alpha   90.00
_cell.angle_beta   90.00
_cell.angle_gamma   90.00
#
_symmetry.space_group_name_H-M   'P 1'
#
loop_
_entity.id
_entity.type
_entity.pdbx_description
1 polymer ?
#
loop_
_entity_poly.entity_id
_entity_poly.type
_entity_poly.pdbx_seq_one_letter_code
_entity_poly.pdbx_strand_id
1 'polypeptide(L)'
;MDEEEIKFILAFLLITMIFIGGVIEARKIITANAIKEQKEKEDYYNRLVDDCKCLEKNRAACSEGFVLSADGKMCKNEQKKVFTNILFSCSKYDCDGEINVYNNKTNGWEIENKQNE
;
A
#
# COMPACT_ATOMS: atom_id res chain seq x y z
N MET A 1 43.91 -30.59 2.67
CA MET A 1 42.84 -29.91 3.41
C MET A 1 42.96 -30.39 4.82
N ASP A 2 43.59 -29.55 5.64
CA ASP A 2 44.01 -29.91 6.97
C ASP A 2 42.83 -29.83 7.94
N GLU A 3 42.93 -30.51 9.09
CA GLU A 3 41.86 -30.55 10.09
C GLU A 3 41.42 -29.14 10.54
N GLU A 4 42.34 -28.19 10.51
CA GLU A 4 42.12 -26.78 10.82
C GLU A 4 41.29 -26.06 9.76
N GLU A 5 41.52 -26.36 8.47
CA GLU A 5 40.71 -25.81 7.36
C GLU A 5 39.28 -26.35 7.38
N ILE A 6 39.10 -27.64 7.73
CA ILE A 6 37.77 -28.26 7.85
C ILE A 6 36.96 -27.60 8.97
N LYS A 7 37.59 -27.32 10.12
CA LYS A 7 36.95 -26.61 11.24
C LYS A 7 36.55 -25.19 10.87
N PHE A 8 37.40 -24.49 10.11
CA PHE A 8 37.10 -23.14 9.63
C PHE A 8 35.90 -23.11 8.66
N ILE A 9 35.83 -24.06 7.73
CA ILE A 9 34.72 -24.21 6.78
C ILE A 9 33.41 -24.51 7.54
N LEU A 10 33.43 -25.42 8.51
CA LEU A 10 32.24 -25.76 9.31
C LEU A 10 31.73 -24.57 10.13
N ALA A 11 32.63 -23.78 10.74
CA ALA A 11 32.27 -22.56 11.45
C ALA A 11 31.61 -21.54 10.52
N PHE A 12 32.15 -21.35 9.32
CA PHE A 12 31.58 -20.44 8.33
C PHE A 12 30.18 -20.89 7.86
N LEU A 13 29.98 -22.20 7.64
CA LEU A 13 28.67 -22.75 7.28
C LEU A 13 27.62 -22.56 8.38
N LEU A 14 27.99 -22.73 9.65
CA LEU A 14 27.08 -22.47 10.77
C LEU A 14 26.69 -20.99 10.88
N ILE A 15 27.66 -20.09 10.74
CA ILE A 15 27.42 -18.65 10.78
C ILE A 15 26.48 -18.25 9.63
N THR A 16 26.75 -18.71 8.41
CA THR A 16 25.91 -18.39 7.24
C THR A 16 24.48 -18.92 7.38
N MET A 17 24.26 -20.11 7.95
CA MET A 17 22.90 -20.59 8.22
C MET A 17 22.13 -19.69 9.20
N ILE A 18 22.79 -19.21 10.25
CA ILE A 18 22.18 -18.30 11.23
C ILE A 18 21.79 -16.97 10.56
N PHE A 19 22.68 -16.40 9.73
CA PHE A 19 22.39 -15.18 8.99
C PHE A 19 21.21 -15.34 8.01
N ILE A 20 21.16 -16.44 7.25
CA ILE A 20 20.07 -16.72 6.31
C ILE A 20 18.74 -16.86 7.06
N GLY A 21 18.72 -17.60 8.19
CA GLY A 21 17.53 -17.76 9.03
C GLY A 21 16.98 -16.42 9.53
N GLY A 22 17.85 -15.56 10.08
CA GLY A 22 17.46 -14.24 10.57
C GLY A 22 16.89 -13.31 9.49
N VAL A 23 17.43 -13.35 8.26
CA VAL A 23 16.92 -12.54 7.14
C VAL A 23 15.52 -12.97 6.71
N ILE A 24 15.21 -14.27 6.74
CA ILE A 24 13.90 -14.79 6.33
C ILE A 24 12.80 -14.35 7.30
N GLU A 25 13.04 -14.42 8.61
CA GLU A 25 12.07 -14.00 9.63
C GLU A 25 11.80 -12.50 9.59
N ALA A 26 12.86 -11.68 9.45
CA ALA A 26 12.72 -10.23 9.34
C ALA A 26 11.86 -9.82 8.13
N ARG A 27 12.04 -10.48 6.97
CA ARG A 27 11.21 -10.23 5.78
C ARG A 27 9.74 -10.56 6.02
N LYS A 28 9.42 -11.68 6.67
CA LYS A 28 8.03 -12.07 6.98
C LYS A 28 7.31 -11.02 7.82
N ILE A 29 7.98 -10.47 8.83
CA ILE A 29 7.41 -9.43 9.70
C ILE A 29 7.11 -8.14 8.92
N ILE A 30 8.06 -7.68 8.09
CA ILE A 30 7.89 -6.49 7.26
C ILE A 30 6.71 -6.66 6.29
N THR A 31 6.64 -7.82 5.61
CA THR A 31 5.54 -8.11 4.69
C THR A 31 4.19 -8.19 5.40
N ALA A 32 4.13 -8.83 6.57
CA ALA A 32 2.90 -8.91 7.36
C ALA A 32 2.40 -7.52 7.81
N ASN A 33 3.30 -6.64 8.24
CA ASN A 33 2.95 -5.27 8.63
C ASN A 33 2.43 -4.44 7.45
N ALA A 34 3.08 -4.55 6.29
CA ALA A 34 2.65 -3.85 5.08
C ALA A 34 1.27 -4.34 4.58
N ILE A 35 1.01 -5.65 4.63
CA ILE A 35 -0.30 -6.23 4.29
C ILE A 35 -1.38 -5.74 5.25
N LYS A 36 -1.08 -5.71 6.55
CA LYS A 36 -2.02 -5.25 7.58
C LYS A 36 -2.42 -3.78 7.33
N GLU A 37 -1.44 -2.91 7.07
CA GLU A 37 -1.70 -1.49 6.80
C GLU A 37 -2.55 -1.29 5.53
N GLN A 38 -2.30 -2.07 4.48
CA GLN A 38 -3.11 -2.02 3.25
C GLN A 38 -4.55 -2.42 3.50
N LYS A 39 -4.77 -3.49 4.27
CA LYS A 39 -6.12 -3.96 4.61
C LYS A 39 -6.89 -2.95 5.45
N GLU A 40 -6.25 -2.33 6.44
CA GLU A 40 -6.87 -1.28 7.25
C GLU A 40 -7.29 -0.07 6.41
N LYS A 41 -6.47 0.33 5.43
CA LYS A 41 -6.82 1.40 4.48
C LYS A 41 -8.00 1.04 3.58
N GLU A 42 -8.05 -0.20 3.12
CA GLU A 42 -9.15 -0.71 2.28
C GLU A 42 -10.46 -0.79 3.07
N ASP A 43 -10.44 -1.37 4.26
CA ASP A 43 -11.60 -1.47 5.15
C ASP A 43 -12.15 -0.08 5.51
N TYR A 44 -11.25 0.88 5.80
CA TYR A 44 -11.63 2.26 6.06
C TYR A 44 -12.25 2.93 4.82
N TYR A 45 -11.68 2.73 3.63
CA TYR A 45 -12.23 3.25 2.39
C TYR A 45 -13.62 2.69 2.08
N ASN A 46 -13.82 1.38 2.27
CA ASN A 46 -15.11 0.74 2.05
C ASN A 46 -16.19 1.31 2.98
N ARG A 47 -15.85 1.55 4.25
CA ARG A 47 -16.75 2.25 5.20
C ARG A 47 -17.17 3.63 4.69
N LEU A 48 -16.23 4.42 4.14
CA LEU A 48 -16.57 5.73 3.58
C LEU A 48 -17.55 5.63 2.40
N VAL A 49 -17.39 4.61 1.55
CA VAL A 49 -18.25 4.38 0.38
C VAL A 49 -19.66 3.97 0.79
N ASP A 50 -19.78 3.11 1.79
CA ASP A 50 -21.05 2.50 2.20
C ASP A 50 -21.86 3.42 3.12
N ASP A 51 -21.20 4.11 4.04
CA ASP A 51 -21.86 4.83 5.13
C ASP A 51 -21.89 6.36 4.93
N CYS A 52 -21.06 6.92 4.04
CA CYS A 52 -20.88 8.37 3.94
C CYS A 52 -21.36 8.97 2.61
N LYS A 53 -21.69 10.26 2.66
CA LYS A 53 -22.12 11.01 1.47
C LYS A 53 -20.91 11.53 0.71
N CYS A 54 -20.79 11.18 -0.56
CA CYS A 54 -19.79 11.79 -1.43
C CYS A 54 -20.12 13.28 -1.70
N LEU A 55 -19.17 14.17 -1.38
CA LEU A 55 -19.29 15.61 -1.63
C LEU A 55 -18.58 16.05 -2.91
N GLU A 56 -17.43 15.45 -3.23
CA GLU A 56 -16.62 15.84 -4.39
C GLU A 56 -16.06 14.61 -5.13
N LYS A 57 -16.15 14.60 -6.47
CA LYS A 57 -15.64 13.52 -7.33
C LYS A 57 -14.51 14.01 -8.22
N ASN A 58 -13.31 14.15 -7.66
CA ASN A 58 -12.14 14.61 -8.41
C ASN A 58 -10.91 13.67 -8.28
N ARG A 59 -11.01 12.57 -7.52
CA ARG A 59 -9.88 11.65 -7.29
C ARG A 59 -9.76 10.70 -8.47
N ALA A 60 -8.60 10.71 -9.14
CA ALA A 60 -8.29 9.76 -10.20
C ALA A 60 -8.27 8.32 -9.65
N ALA A 61 -9.04 7.44 -10.27
CA ALA A 61 -9.09 6.02 -9.99
C ALA A 61 -9.06 5.22 -11.29
N CYS A 62 -8.60 3.98 -11.18
CA CYS A 62 -8.57 3.04 -12.29
C CYS A 62 -9.55 1.89 -12.03
N SER A 63 -10.09 1.33 -13.11
CA SER A 63 -10.87 0.08 -13.02
C SER A 63 -10.02 -1.05 -12.45
N GLU A 64 -10.68 -2.06 -11.90
CA GLU A 64 -10.02 -3.24 -11.33
C GLU A 64 -9.02 -3.86 -12.32
N GLY A 65 -7.81 -4.17 -11.81
CA GLY A 65 -6.72 -4.71 -12.62
C GLY A 65 -5.98 -3.68 -13.48
N PHE A 66 -6.26 -2.39 -13.36
CA PHE A 66 -5.50 -1.31 -13.98
C PHE A 66 -4.80 -0.46 -12.91
N VAL A 67 -3.63 0.07 -13.26
CA VAL A 67 -2.82 0.93 -12.41
C VAL A 67 -2.67 2.29 -13.07
N LEU A 68 -2.69 3.37 -12.28
CA LEU A 68 -2.49 4.73 -12.78
C LEU A 68 -1.08 4.86 -13.34
N SER A 69 -0.96 5.41 -14.56
CA SER A 69 0.32 5.70 -15.19
C SER A 69 1.09 6.77 -14.41
N ALA A 70 2.42 6.81 -14.60
CA ALA A 70 3.29 7.76 -13.91
C ALA A 70 2.97 9.24 -14.21
N ASP A 71 2.40 9.53 -15.38
CA ASP A 71 1.94 10.88 -15.74
C ASP A 71 0.55 11.22 -15.18
N GLY A 72 -0.12 10.27 -14.52
CA GLY A 72 -1.43 10.46 -13.89
C GLY A 72 -2.58 10.69 -14.88
N LYS A 73 -2.41 10.37 -16.17
CA LYS A 73 -3.38 10.67 -17.23
C LYS A 73 -4.12 9.47 -17.79
N MET A 74 -3.62 8.25 -17.55
CA MET A 74 -4.21 7.02 -18.07
C MET A 74 -4.08 5.87 -17.08
N CYS A 75 -4.92 4.86 -17.25
CA CYS A 75 -4.86 3.64 -16.48
C CYS A 75 -4.30 2.53 -17.39
N LYS A 76 -3.25 1.84 -16.94
CA LYS A 76 -2.55 0.81 -17.71
C LYS A 76 -2.70 -0.56 -17.04
N ASN A 77 -2.95 -1.59 -17.85
CA ASN A 77 -2.79 -2.97 -17.43
C ASN A 77 -1.53 -3.54 -18.08
N GLU A 78 -0.48 -3.74 -17.29
CA GLU A 78 0.83 -4.24 -17.76
C GLU A 78 0.75 -5.66 -18.34
N GLN A 79 -0.07 -6.52 -17.74
CA GLN A 79 -0.18 -7.93 -18.15
C GLN A 79 -0.83 -8.05 -19.54
N LYS A 80 -1.88 -7.28 -19.78
CA LYS A 80 -2.64 -7.30 -21.03
C LYS A 80 -2.14 -6.28 -22.06
N LYS A 81 -1.20 -5.40 -21.68
CA LYS A 81 -0.67 -4.30 -22.51
C LYS A 81 -1.77 -3.40 -23.09
N VAL A 82 -2.83 -3.14 -22.31
CA VAL A 82 -3.95 -2.27 -22.70
C VAL A 82 -4.03 -1.05 -21.79
N PHE A 83 -4.67 0.00 -22.30
CA PHE A 83 -4.89 1.26 -21.61
C PHE A 83 -6.39 1.55 -21.53
N THR A 84 -6.80 2.27 -20.49
CA THR A 84 -8.17 2.75 -20.32
C THR A 84 -8.17 4.17 -19.74
N ASN A 85 -9.32 4.81 -19.81
CA ASN A 85 -9.55 6.14 -19.25
C ASN A 85 -9.51 6.10 -17.72
N ILE A 86 -9.15 7.25 -17.14
CA ILE A 86 -9.28 7.48 -15.69
C ILE A 86 -10.76 7.62 -15.34
N LEU A 87 -11.13 7.08 -14.19
CA LEU A 87 -12.42 7.30 -13.56
C LEU A 87 -12.25 8.34 -12.45
N PHE A 88 -13.22 9.24 -12.31
CA PHE A 88 -13.26 10.15 -11.16
C PHE A 88 -14.06 9.50 -10.04
N SER A 89 -13.34 9.14 -8.98
CA SER A 89 -13.89 8.65 -7.72
C SER A 89 -14.04 9.79 -6.71
N CYS A 90 -14.76 9.50 -5.63
CA CYS A 90 -14.94 10.48 -4.58
C CYS A 90 -13.61 10.84 -3.92
N SER A 91 -13.41 12.13 -3.66
CA SER A 91 -12.24 12.70 -3.00
C SER A 91 -12.57 13.35 -1.66
N LYS A 92 -13.85 13.62 -1.40
CA LYS A 92 -14.34 14.20 -0.15
C LYS A 92 -15.65 13.53 0.25
N TYR A 93 -15.70 12.97 1.45
CA TYR A 93 -16.89 12.36 2.05
C TYR A 93 -17.37 13.16 3.26
N ASP A 94 -18.67 13.18 3.49
CA ASP A 94 -19.31 13.65 4.71
C ASP A 94 -19.90 12.46 5.46
N CYS A 95 -19.34 12.17 6.61
CA CYS A 95 -19.76 11.10 7.52
C CYS A 95 -20.36 11.77 8.77
N ASP A 96 -21.66 12.04 8.75
CA ASP A 96 -22.40 12.67 9.87
C ASP A 96 -21.80 14.01 10.36
N GLY A 97 -21.33 14.85 9.43
CA GLY A 97 -20.73 16.15 9.71
C GLY A 97 -19.20 16.13 9.82
N GLU A 98 -18.58 14.95 9.81
CA GLU A 98 -17.13 14.78 9.71
C GLU A 98 -16.70 14.70 8.24
N ILE A 99 -15.90 15.67 7.80
CA ILE A 99 -15.47 15.76 6.41
C ILE A 99 -14.14 15.02 6.22
N ASN A 100 -14.18 13.94 5.45
CA ASN A 100 -13.04 13.09 5.16
C ASN A 100 -12.50 13.37 3.75
N VAL A 101 -11.24 13.80 3.66
CA VAL A 101 -10.60 14.26 2.41
C VAL A 101 -9.44 13.34 2.03
N TYR A 102 -9.35 13.01 0.75
CA TYR A 102 -8.27 12.20 0.22
C TYR A 102 -7.01 13.03 0.01
N ASN A 103 -5.90 12.62 0.64
CA ASN A 103 -4.59 13.25 0.46
C ASN A 103 -3.72 12.41 -0.50
N ASN A 104 -3.45 12.97 -1.68
CA ASN A 104 -2.62 12.32 -2.70
C ASN A 104 -1.15 12.15 -2.30
N LYS A 105 -0.63 12.94 -1.35
CA LYS A 105 0.77 12.85 -0.90
C LYS A 105 0.97 11.69 0.06
N THR A 106 0.04 11.50 0.99
CA THR A 106 0.08 10.42 1.98
C THR A 106 -0.60 9.15 1.47
N ASN A 107 -1.32 9.23 0.34
CA ASN A 107 -2.13 8.17 -0.22
C ASN A 107 -3.10 7.60 0.83
N GLY A 108 -3.80 8.51 1.51
CA GLY A 108 -4.65 8.23 2.66
C GLY A 108 -5.77 9.25 2.85
N TRP A 109 -6.64 8.98 3.81
CA TRP A 109 -7.77 9.83 4.17
C TRP A 109 -7.46 10.62 5.44
N GLU A 110 -7.84 11.89 5.44
CA GLU A 110 -7.62 12.82 6.54
C GLU A 110 -8.93 13.54 6.87
N ILE A 111 -9.19 13.76 8.16
CA ILE A 111 -10.35 14.55 8.58
C ILE A 111 -10.00 16.04 8.39
N GLU A 112 -10.81 16.72 7.59
CA GLU A 112 -10.76 18.18 7.45
C GLU A 112 -11.36 18.77 8.73
N ASN A 113 -10.51 18.93 9.75
CA ASN A 113 -10.86 19.68 10.93
C ASN A 113 -11.22 21.09 10.49
N LYS A 114 -12.48 21.51 10.69
CA LYS A 114 -12.89 22.90 10.55
C LYS A 114 -12.07 23.73 11.54
N GLN A 115 -10.95 24.28 11.09
CA GLN A 115 -10.33 25.39 11.81
C GLN A 115 -11.33 26.53 11.75
N ASN A 116 -11.92 26.79 12.93
CA ASN A 116 -12.73 27.93 13.36
C ASN A 116 -13.01 29.03 12.34
N GLU A 117 -14.29 29.36 12.22
CA GLU A 117 -14.81 30.68 11.80
C GLU A 117 -14.00 31.85 12.36
#